data_AF-A0A931PHB1-F1
#
_entry.id   AF-A0A931PHB1-F1
#
_cell.length_a   1.000
_cell.length_b   1.000
_cell.length_c   1.000
_cell.angle_alpha   90.00
_cell.angle_beta   90.00
_cell.angle_gamma   90.00
#
_symmetry.space_group_name_H-M   'P 1'
#
loop_
_entity.id
_entity.type
_entity.pdbx_description
1 polymer ?
#
loop_
_entity_poly.entity_id
_entity_poly.type
_entity_poly.pdbx_seq_one_letter_code
_entity_poly.pdbx_strand_id
1 'polypeptide(L)' 'MAHSQIGESNDDRQSLSDDDIEQLIKATIRAMGDVDACELPHRLRDRLRDRINDDAKVDEFIAKEIRSRR' A
#
# COMPACT_ATOMS: atom_id res chain seq x y z
N MET A 1 -21.92 -11.29 -35.19
CA MET A 1 -21.79 -10.52 -33.94
C MET A 1 -21.03 -11.41 -32.96
N ALA A 2 -19.73 -11.20 -32.80
CA ALA A 2 -18.90 -11.99 -31.89
C ALA A 2 -18.57 -11.12 -30.68
N HIS A 3 -19.31 -11.32 -29.60
CA HIS A 3 -18.94 -10.84 -28.27
C HIS A 3 -18.35 -12.04 -27.53
N SER A 4 -17.03 -12.21 -27.60
CA SER A 4 -16.31 -13.11 -26.70
C SER A 4 -15.47 -12.25 -25.78
N GLN A 5 -16.15 -11.76 -24.75
CA GLN A 5 -15.55 -11.23 -23.55
C GLN A 5 -15.08 -12.44 -22.73
N ILE A 6 -13.77 -12.69 -22.74
CA ILE A 6 -13.14 -13.62 -21.81
C ILE A 6 -12.02 -12.83 -21.14
N GLY A 7 -12.43 -11.96 -20.22
CA GLY A 7 -11.56 -11.49 -19.16
C GLY A 7 -11.85 -12.38 -17.96
N GLU A 8 -10.85 -13.12 -17.51
CA GLU A 8 -10.63 -13.59 -16.12
C GLU A 8 -9.67 -14.79 -16.17
N SER A 9 -8.38 -14.50 -16.04
CA SER A 9 -7.38 -15.45 -15.56
C SER A 9 -6.77 -14.88 -14.27
N ASN A 10 -7.56 -14.96 -13.19
CA ASN A 10 -7.25 -15.76 -12.01
C ASN A 10 -5.76 -15.91 -11.61
N ASP A 11 -5.15 -14.84 -11.12
CA ASP A 11 -4.00 -14.89 -10.18
C ASP A 11 -4.48 -14.33 -8.83
N ASP A 12 -5.10 -15.19 -8.00
CA ASP A 12 -5.68 -14.81 -6.70
C ASP A 12 -4.64 -14.60 -5.59
N ARG A 13 -3.38 -14.34 -5.93
CA ARG A 13 -2.54 -13.54 -5.04
C ARG A 13 -2.88 -12.11 -5.39
N GLN A 14 -3.92 -11.55 -4.75
CA GLN A 14 -4.34 -10.16 -4.93
C GLN A 14 -3.08 -9.28 -4.94
N SER A 15 -2.60 -8.93 -6.14
CA SER A 15 -1.61 -7.89 -6.31
C SER A 15 -2.39 -6.64 -5.99
N LEU A 16 -2.35 -6.24 -4.73
CA LEU A 16 -2.88 -4.96 -4.27
C LEU A 16 -2.35 -3.93 -5.25
N SER A 17 -3.26 -3.23 -5.91
CA SER A 17 -2.85 -2.22 -6.87
C SER A 17 -2.08 -1.14 -6.13
N ASP A 18 -1.26 -0.37 -6.85
CA ASP A 18 -0.57 0.78 -6.25
C ASP A 18 -1.54 1.74 -5.55
N ASP A 19 -2.77 1.88 -6.07
CA ASP A 19 -3.85 2.64 -5.41
C ASP A 19 -4.26 2.02 -4.06
N ASP A 20 -4.49 0.71 -4.01
CA ASP A 20 -4.85 0.01 -2.77
C ASP A 20 -3.76 0.12 -1.71
N ILE A 21 -2.49 -0.01 -2.12
CA ILE A 21 -1.32 0.15 -1.24
C ILE A 21 -1.26 1.58 -0.69
N GLU A 22 -1.41 2.58 -1.55
CA GLU A 22 -1.41 3.99 -1.14
C GLU A 22 -2.57 4.28 -0.18
N GLN A 23 -3.76 3.75 -0.44
CA GLN A 23 -4.92 3.89 0.44
C GLN A 23 -4.71 3.19 1.78
N LEU A 24 -4.13 1.99 1.80
CA LEU A 24 -3.80 1.28 3.03
C LEU A 24 -2.80 2.06 3.89
N ILE A 25 -1.78 2.64 3.25
CA ILE A 25 -0.76 3.46 3.90
C ILE A 25 -1.41 4.71 4.48
N LYS A 26 -2.18 5.46 3.71
CA LYS A 26 -2.90 6.66 4.17
C LYS A 26 -3.86 6.35 5.32
N ALA A 27 -4.64 5.28 5.20
CA ALA A 27 -5.55 4.84 6.25
C ALA A 27 -4.79 4.46 7.53
N THR A 28 -3.65 3.79 7.39
CA THR A 28 -2.81 3.39 8.52
C THR A 28 -2.15 4.59 9.19
N ILE A 29 -1.61 5.54 8.42
CA ILE A 29 -1.08 6.82 8.93
C ILE A 29 -2.18 7.56 9.70
N ARG A 30 -3.37 7.69 9.11
CA ARG A 30 -4.52 8.34 9.75
C ARG A 30 -4.94 7.65 11.04
N ALA A 31 -4.90 6.31 11.08
CA ALA A 31 -5.23 5.52 12.26
C ALA A 31 -4.17 5.60 13.35
N MET A 32 -2.90 5.84 12.99
CA MET A 32 -1.81 6.03 13.96
C MET A 32 -1.72 7.47 14.49
N GLY A 33 -2.18 8.46 13.71
CA GLY A 33 -2.20 9.86 14.10
C GLY A 33 -0.88 10.58 13.82
N ASP A 34 -0.51 11.52 14.69
CA ASP A 34 0.74 12.25 14.59
C ASP A 34 1.89 11.37 15.10
N VAL A 35 2.53 10.65 14.17
CA VAL A 35 3.69 9.81 14.43
C VAL A 35 4.91 10.48 13.84
N ASP A 36 6.00 10.48 14.61
CA ASP A 36 7.30 10.95 14.16
C ASP A 36 7.68 10.34 12.81
N ALA A 37 8.15 11.18 11.88
CA ALA A 37 8.55 10.75 10.54
C ALA A 37 9.63 9.64 10.57
N CYS A 38 10.42 9.59 11.64
CA CYS A 38 11.43 8.55 11.86
C CYS A 38 10.82 7.20 12.28
N GLU A 39 9.72 7.20 13.04
CA GLU A 39 9.06 5.97 13.52
C GLU A 39 7.96 5.47 12.58
N LEU A 40 7.39 6.38 11.78
CA LEU A 40 6.35 6.11 10.80
C LEU A 40 6.67 4.93 9.87
N PRO A 41 7.87 4.82 9.24
CA PRO A 41 8.16 3.70 8.34
C PRO A 41 8.18 2.36 9.05
N HIS A 42 8.80 2.28 10.24
CA HIS A 42 8.84 1.04 10.99
C HIS A 42 7.45 0.55 11.40
N ARG A 43 6.59 1.47 11.85
CA ARG A 43 5.21 1.16 12.26
C ARG A 43 4.32 0.78 11.07
N LEU A 44 4.44 1.48 9.95
CA LEU A 44 3.70 1.16 8.73
C LEU A 44 4.12 -0.19 8.19
N ARG A 45 5.42 -0.44 8.06
CA ARG A 45 5.94 -1.71 7.55
C ARG A 45 5.46 -2.87 8.40
N ASP A 46 5.49 -2.76 9.73
CA ASP A 46 5.02 -3.84 10.62
C ASP A 46 3.51 -4.12 10.45
N ARG A 47 2.68 -3.08 10.31
CA ARG A 47 1.23 -3.22 10.07
C ARG A 47 0.90 -3.70 8.65
N LEU A 48 1.69 -3.29 7.68
CA LEU A 48 1.45 -3.58 6.26
C LEU A 48 2.08 -4.90 5.85
N ARG A 49 3.09 -5.42 6.54
CA ARG A 49 3.71 -6.73 6.27
C ARG A 49 2.70 -7.88 6.29
N ASP A 50 1.66 -7.77 7.12
CA ASP A 50 0.60 -8.77 7.22
C ASP A 50 -0.38 -8.70 6.03
N ARG A 51 -0.41 -7.56 5.33
CA ARG A 51 -1.38 -7.26 4.25
C ARG A 51 -0.75 -7.17 2.86
N ILE A 52 0.50 -6.75 2.79
CA ILE A 52 1.26 -6.47 1.57
C ILE A 52 2.57 -7.25 1.67
N ASN A 53 2.80 -8.15 0.70
CA ASN A 53 4.06 -8.88 0.58
C ASN A 53 5.14 -8.09 -0.20
N ASP A 54 4.83 -6.86 -0.57
CA ASP A 54 5.64 -5.98 -1.41
C ASP A 54 6.27 -4.84 -0.58
N ASP A 55 7.27 -5.21 0.23
CA ASP A 55 7.95 -4.31 1.17
C ASP A 55 8.58 -3.10 0.45
N ALA A 56 9.06 -3.29 -0.79
CA ALA A 56 9.67 -2.24 -1.59
C ALA A 56 8.69 -1.13 -1.99
N LYS A 57 7.48 -1.49 -2.43
CA LYS A 57 6.43 -0.50 -2.72
C LYS A 57 6.00 0.23 -1.47
N VAL A 58 5.81 -0.50 -0.38
CA VAL A 58 5.44 0.09 0.92
C VAL A 58 6.46 1.15 1.33
N ASP A 59 7.76 0.84 1.25
CA ASP A 59 8.83 1.78 1.60
C ASP A 59 8.83 3.03 0.69
N GLU A 60 8.60 2.85 -0.62
CA GLU A 60 8.51 3.97 -1.58
C GLU A 60 7.36 4.93 -1.25
N PHE A 61 6.16 4.41 -1.02
CA PHE A 61 5.00 5.22 -0.65
C PHE A 61 5.17 5.90 0.71
N ILE A 62 5.78 5.24 1.68
CA ILE A 62 6.09 5.83 2.98
C ILE A 62 7.07 6.99 2.81
N ALA A 63 8.16 6.79 2.08
CA ALA A 63 9.16 7.82 1.82
C ALA A 63 8.54 9.03 1.08
N LYS A 64 7.63 8.77 0.13
CA LYS A 64 6.84 9.80 -0.57
C LYS A 64 5.97 10.60 0.41
N GLU A 65 5.24 9.95 1.31
CA GLU A 65 4.41 10.62 2.31
C GLU A 65 5.22 11.44 3.31
N ILE A 66 6.34 10.89 3.82
CA ILE A 66 7.25 11.61 4.72
C ILE A 66 7.79 12.86 4.03
N ARG A 67 8.21 12.73 2.76
CA ARG A 67 8.69 13.86 1.96
C ARG A 67 7.59 14.89 1.72
N SER A 68 6.34 14.45 1.48
CA SER A 68 5.20 15.34 1.24
C SER A 68 4.77 16.12 2.49
N ARG A 69 5.09 15.63 3.68
CA ARG A 69 4.78 16.27 4.97
C ARG A 69 5.84 17.29 5.43
N ARG A 70 6.96 17.38 4.72
CA ARG A 70 8.10 18.25 5.04
C ARG A 70 8.06 19.54 4.22
#